data_AF-A0A927QNE6-F1
#
_entry.id   AF-A0A927QNE6-F1
#
_cell.length_a   1.000
_cell.length_b   1.000
_cell.length_c   1.000
_cell.angle_alpha   90.00
_cell.angle_beta   90.00
_cell.angle_gamma   90.00
#
_symmetry.space_group_name_H-M   'P 1'
#
loop_
_entity.id
_entity.type
_entity.pdbx_description
1 polymer ?
#
loop_
_entity_poly.entity_id
_entity_poly.type
_entity_poly.pdbx_seq_one_letter_code
_entity_poly.pdbx_strand_id
1 'polypeptide(L)'
;MKNTEINITDLKEFLKLKFSKLIPDFIYEGFGDYDSNEIDILYELEKYGITNISELEKIIPDNYMEAVTELGIKFNYLGTLRVILIINDYKKYISNYNEYEYRNFWEIANIKSVESIFSFYNISVDEITNETRERN
;
A
#
# COMPACT_ATOMS: atom_id res chain seq x y z
N MET A 1 16.37 6.38 -20.17
CA MET A 1 15.23 7.23 -19.76
C MET A 1 15.63 7.90 -18.47
N LYS A 2 15.37 9.20 -18.27
CA LYS A 2 15.62 9.84 -16.98
C LYS A 2 14.72 9.14 -15.95
N ASN A 3 15.32 8.61 -14.88
CA ASN A 3 14.58 8.26 -13.68
C ASN A 3 14.11 9.57 -13.07
N THR A 4 12.88 9.98 -13.40
CA THR A 4 12.24 11.08 -12.72
C THR A 4 11.78 10.56 -11.37
N GLU A 5 12.22 11.24 -10.31
CA GLU A 5 11.75 11.01 -8.96
C GLU A 5 10.22 11.13 -8.90
N ILE A 6 9.57 10.22 -8.18
CA ILE A 6 8.12 10.21 -8.05
C ILE A 6 7.65 11.48 -7.33
N ASN A 7 6.68 12.18 -7.91
CA ASN A 7 5.98 13.29 -7.26
C ASN A 7 4.50 12.95 -7.13
N ILE A 8 3.80 13.71 -6.28
CA ILE A 8 2.41 13.41 -5.95
C ILE A 8 1.45 13.52 -7.14
N THR A 9 1.70 14.44 -8.07
CA THR A 9 0.88 14.62 -9.26
C THR A 9 0.97 13.40 -10.16
N ASP A 10 2.19 12.98 -10.48
CA ASP A 10 2.44 11.80 -11.32
C ASP A 10 1.90 10.52 -10.67
N LEU A 11 2.05 10.40 -9.35
CA LEU A 11 1.50 9.27 -8.59
C LEU A 11 -0.03 9.23 -8.65
N LYS A 12 -0.71 10.37 -8.47
CA LYS A 12 -2.18 10.46 -8.59
C LYS A 12 -2.65 10.08 -9.98
N GLU A 13 -2.01 10.60 -11.02
CA GLU A 13 -2.36 10.29 -12.41
C GLU A 13 -2.17 8.81 -12.72
N PHE A 14 -1.04 8.23 -12.30
CA PHE A 14 -0.77 6.81 -12.44
C PHE A 14 -1.85 5.96 -11.76
N LEU A 15 -2.18 6.24 -10.49
CA LEU A 15 -3.18 5.46 -9.74
C LEU A 15 -4.56 5.57 -10.36
N LYS A 16 -4.96 6.77 -10.79
CA LYS A 16 -6.23 7.01 -11.47
C LYS A 16 -6.34 6.18 -12.75
N LEU A 17 -5.27 6.13 -13.56
CA LEU A 17 -5.24 5.35 -14.80
C LEU A 17 -5.20 3.85 -14.52
N LYS A 18 -4.27 3.40 -13.67
CA LYS A 18 -4.05 1.99 -13.34
C LYS A 18 -5.30 1.36 -12.74
N PHE A 19 -5.98 2.05 -11.84
CA PHE A 19 -7.14 1.53 -11.11
C PHE A 19 -8.48 2.11 -11.59
N SER A 20 -8.52 2.69 -12.79
CA SER A 20 -9.73 3.29 -13.37
C SER A 20 -10.98 2.40 -13.34
N LYS A 21 -10.81 1.06 -13.44
CA LYS A 21 -11.91 0.09 -13.39
C LYS A 21 -12.44 -0.20 -11.98
N LEU A 22 -11.69 0.17 -10.94
CA LEU A 22 -12.06 -0.02 -9.54
C LEU A 22 -12.61 1.26 -8.90
N ILE A 23 -12.45 2.40 -9.58
CA ILE A 23 -12.94 3.70 -9.13
C ILE A 23 -14.39 3.91 -9.61
N PRO A 24 -15.32 4.37 -8.75
CA PRO A 24 -15.16 4.66 -7.32
C PRO A 24 -15.57 3.50 -6.40
N ASP A 25 -15.96 2.35 -6.95
CA ASP A 25 -16.71 1.32 -6.21
C ASP A 25 -15.86 0.62 -5.13
N PHE A 26 -14.57 0.44 -5.40
CA PHE A 26 -13.61 -0.23 -4.53
C PHE A 26 -12.40 0.65 -4.20
N ILE A 27 -12.01 1.58 -5.08
CA ILE A 27 -10.93 2.52 -4.81
C ILE A 27 -11.45 3.95 -4.85
N TYR A 28 -11.32 4.65 -3.72
CA TYR A 28 -11.63 6.06 -3.59
C TYR A 28 -10.42 6.90 -4.00
N GLU A 29 -10.65 7.96 -4.78
CA GLU A 29 -9.59 8.89 -5.14
C GLU A 29 -9.12 9.68 -3.91
N GLY A 30 -7.80 9.84 -3.77
CA GLY A 30 -7.18 10.65 -2.72
C GLY A 30 -6.47 9.85 -1.63
N PHE A 31 -5.66 10.55 -0.82
CA PHE A 31 -4.84 9.97 0.26
C PHE A 31 -5.47 10.15 1.65
N GLY A 32 -6.72 10.60 1.72
CA GLY A 32 -7.42 10.97 2.95
C GLY A 32 -7.49 12.49 3.14
N ASP A 33 -7.95 12.92 4.31
CA ASP A 33 -8.28 14.33 4.59
C ASP A 33 -7.09 15.17 5.07
N TYR A 34 -5.93 14.55 5.28
CA TYR A 34 -4.73 15.22 5.80
C TYR A 34 -3.67 15.34 4.70
N ASP A 35 -3.25 16.57 4.40
CA ASP A 35 -2.19 16.85 3.42
C ASP A 35 -0.86 16.14 3.74
N SER A 36 -0.60 15.86 5.02
CA SER A 36 0.58 15.10 5.44
C SER A 36 0.63 13.70 4.84
N ASN A 37 -0.51 13.08 4.55
CA ASN A 37 -0.57 11.72 4.00
C ASN A 37 0.08 11.61 2.62
N GLU A 38 0.05 12.69 1.83
CA GLU A 38 0.70 12.74 0.52
C GLU A 38 2.23 12.78 0.64
N ILE A 39 2.73 13.50 1.64
CA ILE A 39 4.16 13.56 1.95
C ILE A 39 4.62 12.23 2.53
N ASP A 40 3.84 11.68 3.46
CA ASP A 40 4.15 10.41 4.12
C ASP A 40 4.27 9.30 3.08
N ILE A 41 3.31 9.13 2.17
CA ILE A 41 3.39 8.03 1.20
C ILE A 41 4.56 8.14 0.22
N LEU A 42 4.97 9.35 -0.17
CA LEU A 42 6.17 9.53 -1.00
C LEU A 42 7.42 9.08 -0.23
N TYR A 43 7.51 9.43 1.05
CA TYR A 43 8.60 9.00 1.93
C TYR A 43 8.59 7.47 2.16
N GLU A 44 7.41 6.86 2.28
CA GLU A 44 7.27 5.41 2.40
C GLU A 44 7.75 4.68 1.14
N LEU A 45 7.38 5.17 -0.05
CA LEU A 45 7.85 4.63 -1.32
C LEU A 45 9.37 4.74 -1.44
N GLU A 46 9.95 5.89 -1.10
CA GLU A 46 11.40 6.10 -1.12
C GLU A 46 12.12 5.15 -0.17
N LYS A 47 11.67 5.04 1.10
CA LYS A 47 12.21 4.10 2.09
C LYS A 47 12.10 2.65 1.64
N TYR A 48 11.01 2.30 0.95
CA TYR A 48 10.83 0.99 0.35
C TYR A 48 11.75 0.78 -0.87
N GLY A 49 12.41 1.82 -1.36
CA GLY A 49 13.30 1.77 -2.52
C GLY A 49 12.58 1.88 -3.86
N ILE A 50 11.38 2.46 -3.88
CA ILE A 50 10.64 2.82 -5.08
C ILE A 50 10.80 4.31 -5.32
N THR A 51 11.50 4.64 -6.38
CA THR A 51 11.87 6.01 -6.73
C THR A 51 11.13 6.54 -7.95
N ASN A 52 10.47 5.66 -8.71
CA ASN A 52 9.74 6.04 -9.92
C ASN A 52 8.53 5.13 -10.19
N ILE A 53 7.64 5.59 -11.07
CA ILE A 53 6.38 4.90 -11.43
C ILE A 53 6.62 3.52 -12.05
N SER A 54 7.70 3.34 -12.82
CA SER A 54 7.98 2.03 -13.44
C SER A 54 8.36 0.97 -12.40
N GLU A 55 9.04 1.36 -11.33
CA GLU A 55 9.32 0.48 -10.19
C GLU A 55 8.04 0.14 -9.41
N LEU A 56 7.19 1.14 -9.17
CA LEU A 56 5.89 0.92 -8.53
C LEU A 56 5.03 -0.04 -9.34
N GLU A 57 4.93 0.14 -10.66
CA GLU A 57 4.10 -0.70 -11.52
C GLU A 57 4.52 -2.18 -11.50
N LYS A 58 5.83 -2.46 -11.40
CA LYS A 58 6.36 -3.83 -11.39
C LYS A 58 6.00 -4.64 -10.15
N ILE A 59 5.70 -3.97 -9.03
CA ILE A 59 5.36 -4.65 -7.77
C ILE A 59 3.87 -4.86 -7.58
N ILE A 60 3.03 -4.30 -8.46
CA ILE A 60 1.58 -4.50 -8.39
C ILE A 60 1.28 -5.92 -8.87
N PRO A 61 0.67 -6.78 -8.04
CA PRO A 61 0.29 -8.12 -8.49
C PRO A 61 -0.68 -8.07 -9.68
N ASP A 62 -0.48 -8.93 -10.67
CA ASP A 62 -1.34 -8.98 -11.87
C ASP A 62 -2.83 -9.25 -11.52
N ASN A 63 -3.06 -10.01 -10.45
CA ASN A 63 -4.38 -10.35 -9.91
C ASN A 63 -4.88 -9.39 -8.81
N TYR A 64 -4.23 -8.24 -8.60
CA TYR A 64 -4.63 -7.30 -7.55
C TYR A 64 -6.06 -6.80 -7.71
N MET A 65 -6.46 -6.44 -8.93
CA MET A 65 -7.82 -5.92 -9.17
C MET A 65 -8.89 -6.98 -8.96
N GLU A 66 -8.60 -8.23 -9.31
CA GLU A 66 -9.46 -9.38 -9.06
C GLU A 66 -9.64 -9.59 -7.56
N ALA A 67 -8.53 -9.67 -6.80
CA ALA A 67 -8.55 -9.85 -5.36
C ALA A 67 -9.40 -8.77 -4.64
N VAL A 68 -9.22 -7.50 -5.01
CA VAL A 68 -10.01 -6.39 -4.42
C VAL A 68 -11.50 -6.53 -4.72
N THR A 69 -11.85 -6.92 -5.96
CA THR A 69 -13.25 -7.05 -6.40
C THR A 69 -13.93 -8.25 -5.74
N GLU A 70 -13.28 -9.42 -5.74
CA GLU A 70 -13.83 -10.66 -5.18
C GLU A 70 -14.05 -10.57 -3.66
N LEU A 71 -13.11 -9.94 -2.95
CA LEU A 71 -13.18 -9.77 -1.50
C LEU A 71 -14.09 -8.61 -1.09
N GLY A 72 -14.56 -7.80 -2.04
CA GLY A 72 -15.42 -6.65 -1.77
C GLY A 72 -14.74 -5.55 -0.93
N ILE A 73 -13.41 -5.46 -1.02
CA ILE A 73 -12.61 -4.58 -0.16
C ILE A 73 -12.56 -3.17 -0.74
N LYS A 74 -12.60 -2.17 0.14
CA LYS A 74 -12.51 -0.77 -0.26
C LYS A 74 -11.31 -0.07 0.35
N PHE A 75 -10.57 0.63 -0.48
CA PHE A 75 -9.40 1.43 -0.10
C PHE A 75 -9.46 2.82 -0.73
N ASN A 76 -8.67 3.75 -0.20
CA ASN A 76 -8.28 4.95 -0.94
C ASN A 76 -6.90 4.72 -1.60
N TYR A 77 -6.30 5.74 -2.22
CA TYR A 77 -4.97 5.62 -2.82
C TYR A 77 -3.89 5.25 -1.79
N LEU A 78 -3.94 5.84 -0.60
CA LEU A 78 -2.99 5.54 0.48
C LEU A 78 -3.04 4.06 0.89
N GLY A 79 -4.24 3.56 1.21
CA GLY A 79 -4.45 2.17 1.60
C GLY A 79 -4.04 1.20 0.48
N THR A 80 -4.39 1.53 -0.77
CA THR A 80 -4.03 0.73 -1.95
C THR A 80 -2.53 0.55 -2.06
N LEU A 81 -1.76 1.64 -1.98
CA LEU A 81 -0.31 1.58 -2.09
C LEU A 81 0.33 0.77 -0.96
N ARG A 82 -0.06 1.03 0.30
CA ARG A 82 0.51 0.31 1.44
C ARG A 82 0.24 -1.20 1.38
N VAL A 83 -0.98 -1.59 0.96
CA VAL A 83 -1.32 -3.00 0.73
C VAL A 83 -0.44 -3.62 -0.35
N ILE A 84 -0.21 -2.92 -1.47
CA ILE A 84 0.67 -3.38 -2.54
C ILE A 84 2.12 -3.58 -2.03
N LEU A 85 2.65 -2.63 -1.25
CA LEU A 85 4.00 -2.74 -0.67
C LEU A 85 4.13 -3.95 0.26
N ILE A 86 3.10 -4.20 1.08
CA ILE A 86 3.06 -5.34 2.00
C ILE A 86 2.95 -6.67 1.25
N ILE A 87 2.09 -6.75 0.23
CA ILE A 87 1.95 -7.96 -0.60
C ILE A 87 3.27 -8.29 -1.30
N ASN A 88 3.96 -7.27 -1.83
CA ASN A 88 5.22 -7.48 -2.53
C ASN A 88 6.35 -7.97 -1.62
N ASP A 89 6.54 -7.34 -0.46
CA ASP A 89 7.54 -7.75 0.54
C ASP A 89 7.22 -7.10 1.90
N TYR A 90 6.44 -7.80 2.72
CA TYR A 90 6.05 -7.29 4.04
C TYR A 90 7.24 -7.11 4.97
N LYS A 91 8.27 -7.96 4.88
CA LYS A 91 9.47 -7.86 5.73
C LYS A 91 10.23 -6.59 5.42
N LYS A 92 10.39 -6.27 4.13
CA LYS A 92 10.98 -5.00 3.71
C LYS A 92 10.14 -3.82 4.14
N TYR A 93 8.81 -3.89 3.95
CA TYR A 93 7.91 -2.81 4.34
C TYR A 93 8.05 -2.47 5.82
N ILE A 94 7.89 -3.47 6.70
CA ILE A 94 7.99 -3.26 8.16
C ILE A 94 9.41 -2.91 8.60
N SER A 95 10.44 -3.33 7.86
CA SER A 95 11.85 -3.02 8.20
C SER A 95 12.11 -1.51 8.35
N ASN A 96 11.28 -0.70 7.68
CA ASN A 96 11.38 0.76 7.65
C ASN A 96 10.65 1.50 8.78
N TYR A 97 9.96 0.75 9.66
CA TYR A 97 9.16 1.29 10.77
C TYR A 97 9.54 0.67 12.11
N ASN A 98 9.33 1.42 13.20
CA ASN A 98 9.36 0.91 14.56
C ASN A 98 7.97 0.38 15.01
N GLU A 99 7.89 -0.29 16.17
CA GLU A 99 6.64 -0.90 16.67
C GLU A 99 5.49 0.10 16.75
N TYR A 100 5.78 1.34 17.14
CA TYR A 100 4.78 2.38 17.38
C TYR A 100 4.19 2.88 16.05
N GLU A 101 5.04 3.17 15.07
CA GLU A 101 4.64 3.56 13.73
C GLU A 101 3.82 2.47 13.04
N TYR A 102 4.23 1.22 13.19
CA TYR A 102 3.51 0.07 12.66
C TYR A 102 2.15 -0.11 13.35
N ARG A 103 2.08 -0.09 14.69
CA ARG A 103 0.79 -0.23 15.41
C ARG A 103 -0.24 0.82 15.01
N ASN A 104 0.18 2.08 14.89
CA ASN A 104 -0.71 3.16 14.44
C ASN A 104 -1.26 2.91 13.03
N PHE A 105 -0.47 2.29 12.14
CA PHE A 105 -0.95 1.91 10.82
C PHE A 105 -2.08 0.84 10.88
N TRP A 106 -1.95 -0.17 11.74
CA TRP A 106 -2.95 -1.25 11.87
C TRP A 106 -4.19 -0.86 12.65
N GLU A 107 -4.09 0.09 13.59
CA GLU A 107 -5.25 0.62 14.30
C GLU A 107 -6.20 1.40 13.37
N ILE A 108 -5.67 1.96 12.28
CA ILE A 108 -6.43 2.74 11.29
C ILE A 108 -6.97 1.86 10.16
N ALA A 109 -6.28 0.76 9.84
CA ALA A 109 -6.76 -0.21 8.87
C ALA A 109 -8.00 -0.96 9.40
N ASN A 110 -9.06 -1.08 8.60
CA ASN A 110 -10.14 -2.00 8.92
C ASN A 110 -9.59 -3.45 8.86
N ILE A 111 -9.16 -3.95 10.03
CA ILE A 111 -8.33 -5.15 10.19
C ILE A 111 -8.87 -6.33 9.38
N LYS A 112 -10.20 -6.53 9.33
CA LYS A 112 -10.83 -7.64 8.61
C LYS A 112 -10.65 -7.58 7.09
N SER A 113 -10.78 -6.38 6.51
CA SER A 113 -10.59 -6.19 5.07
C SER A 113 -9.13 -6.43 4.69
N VAL A 114 -8.21 -5.95 5.52
CA VAL A 114 -6.76 -6.10 5.29
C VAL A 114 -6.30 -7.54 5.50
N GLU A 115 -6.82 -8.25 6.50
CA GLU A 115 -6.55 -9.66 6.74
C GLU A 115 -7.01 -10.54 5.56
N SER A 116 -8.17 -10.24 4.98
CA SER A 116 -8.73 -11.01 3.86
C SER A 116 -7.84 -10.92 2.63
N ILE A 117 -7.34 -9.73 2.29
CA ILE A 117 -6.45 -9.57 1.13
C ILE A 117 -5.08 -10.19 1.39
N PHE A 118 -4.51 -10.07 2.59
CA PHE A 118 -3.23 -10.73 2.88
C PHE A 118 -3.35 -12.25 2.87
N SER A 119 -4.45 -12.79 3.38
CA SER A 119 -4.75 -14.23 3.29
C SER A 119 -4.83 -14.71 1.84
N PHE A 120 -5.41 -13.91 0.93
CA PHE A 120 -5.45 -14.22 -0.51
C PHE A 120 -4.04 -14.37 -1.12
N TYR A 121 -3.06 -13.64 -0.61
CA TYR A 121 -1.65 -13.74 -1.02
C TYR A 121 -0.80 -14.67 -0.14
N ASN A 122 -1.43 -15.49 0.72
CA ASN A 122 -0.76 -16.37 1.68
C ASN A 122 0.17 -15.64 2.66
N ILE A 123 -0.20 -14.43 3.06
CA ILE A 123 0.51 -13.64 4.07
C ILE A 123 -0.32 -13.65 5.36
N SER A 124 0.26 -14.15 6.45
CA SER A 124 -0.40 -14.18 7.75
C SER A 124 -0.21 -12.86 8.50
N VAL A 125 -1.31 -12.23 8.93
CA VAL A 125 -1.26 -11.02 9.78
C VAL A 125 -0.52 -11.28 11.09
N ASP A 126 -0.61 -12.50 11.64
CA ASP A 126 0.12 -12.90 12.84
C ASP A 126 1.63 -12.91 12.59
N GLU A 127 2.08 -13.37 11.42
CA GLU A 127 3.50 -13.36 11.05
C GLU A 127 4.02 -11.93 10.93
N ILE A 128 3.29 -11.02 10.28
CA ILE A 128 3.70 -9.62 10.20
C ILE A 128 3.73 -8.99 11.60
N THR A 129 2.76 -9.32 12.45
CA THR A 129 2.69 -8.80 13.84
C THR A 129 3.85 -9.30 14.70
N ASN A 130 4.21 -10.58 14.60
CA ASN A 130 5.32 -11.15 15.37
C ASN A 130 6.67 -10.60 14.91
N GLU A 131 6.90 -10.50 13.61
CA GLU A 131 8.12 -9.93 13.04
C GLU A 131 8.32 -8.45 13.46
N THR A 132 7.24 -7.67 13.60
CA THR A 132 7.33 -6.32 14.16
C THR A 132 7.71 -6.33 15.65
N ARG A 133 7.18 -7.27 16.45
CA ARG A 133 7.48 -7.36 17.89
C ARG A 133 8.93 -7.78 18.16
N GLU A 134 9.45 -8.76 17.42
CA GLU A 134 10.81 -9.29 17.63
C GLU A 134 11.92 -8.26 17.34
N ARG A 135 11.61 -7.17 16.63
CA ARG A 135 12.55 -6.11 16.29
C ARG A 135 12.69 -5.01 17.34
N ASN A 136 11.83 -4.98 18.36
CA ASN A 136 11.81 -3.97 19.43
C ASN A 136 12.12 -4.61 20.79
#